data_AF-A0A2E4W626-F1
#
_entry.id   AF-A0A2E4W626-F1
#
_cell.length_a   1.000
_cell.length_b   1.000
_cell.length_c   1.000
_cell.angle_alpha   90.00
_cell.angle_beta   90.00
_cell.angle_gamma   90.00
#
_symmetry.space_group_name_H-M   'P 1'
#
loop_
_entity.id
_entity.type
_entity.pdbx_description
1 polymer ?
#
loop_
_entity_poly.entity_id
_entity_poly.type
_entity_poly.pdbx_seq_one_letter_code
_entity_poly.pdbx_strand_id
1 'polypeptide(L)'
;MAAKDSKLRQKIEEFYRLCDRFELVYPDIEESKGDMEFTSPSVVRLTEDADIPHLFGHYLCDYHTIEPDVVADVISTMVNESNTKPVLDDPVQKAFQHNLGLYR
;
A
#
# COMPACT_ATOMS: atom_id res chain seq x y z
N MET A 1 -10.58 -10.76 -24.87
CA MET A 1 -11.09 -9.54 -24.19
C MET A 1 -11.40 -9.79 -22.72
N ALA A 2 -11.98 -10.92 -22.31
CA ALA A 2 -12.31 -11.19 -20.89
C ALA A 2 -11.15 -11.20 -19.88
N ALA A 3 -9.91 -11.55 -20.29
CA ALA A 3 -8.77 -11.64 -19.37
C ALA A 3 -8.22 -10.26 -18.93
N LYS A 4 -8.38 -9.23 -19.78
CA LYS A 4 -7.91 -7.86 -19.53
C LYS A 4 -8.76 -7.17 -18.46
N ASP A 5 -10.08 -7.23 -18.65
CA ASP A 5 -11.07 -6.76 -17.68
C ASP A 5 -10.91 -7.43 -16.31
N SER A 6 -10.48 -8.70 -16.28
CA SER A 6 -10.23 -9.42 -15.03
C SER A 6 -9.00 -8.90 -14.26
N LYS A 7 -7.94 -8.48 -14.96
CA LYS A 7 -6.69 -8.01 -14.32
C LYS A 7 -6.86 -6.58 -13.80
N LEU A 8 -7.44 -5.71 -14.61
CA LEU A 8 -7.77 -4.35 -14.19
C LEU A 8 -8.70 -4.35 -12.98
N ARG A 9 -9.72 -5.21 -12.98
CA ARG A 9 -10.63 -5.35 -11.85
C ARG A 9 -9.92 -5.77 -10.56
N GLN A 10 -8.97 -6.71 -10.64
CA GLN A 10 -8.18 -7.11 -9.47
C GLN A 10 -7.36 -5.94 -8.90
N LYS A 11 -6.83 -5.08 -9.78
CA LYS A 11 -6.08 -3.88 -9.39
C LYS A 11 -6.96 -2.84 -8.70
N ILE A 12 -8.16 -2.62 -9.23
CA ILE A 12 -9.19 -1.76 -8.61
C ILE A 12 -9.57 -2.30 -7.21
N GLU A 13 -9.86 -3.61 -7.11
CA GLU A 13 -10.21 -4.25 -5.85
C GLU A 13 -9.05 -4.19 -4.83
N GLU A 14 -7.80 -4.34 -5.28
CA GLU A 14 -6.61 -4.19 -4.43
C GLU A 14 -6.49 -2.77 -3.87
N PHE A 15 -6.74 -1.75 -4.70
CA PHE A 15 -6.72 -0.35 -4.27
C PHE A 15 -7.82 -0.05 -3.26
N TYR A 16 -9.05 -0.51 -3.51
CA TYR A 16 -10.16 -0.31 -2.56
C TYR A 16 -9.95 -1.05 -1.24
N ARG A 17 -9.31 -2.23 -1.23
CA ARG A 17 -8.94 -2.88 0.02
C ARG A 17 -7.96 -2.06 0.85
N LEU A 18 -7.06 -1.30 0.22
CA LEU A 18 -6.19 -0.37 0.94
C LEU A 18 -7.00 0.80 1.51
N CYS A 19 -7.97 1.32 0.76
CA CYS A 19 -8.88 2.35 1.28
C CYS A 19 -9.69 1.84 2.48
N ASP A 20 -10.27 0.64 2.39
CA ASP A 20 -11.01 -0.02 3.47
C ASP A 20 -10.18 -0.19 4.73
N ARG A 21 -8.96 -0.67 4.56
CA ARG A 21 -8.04 -0.93 5.66
C ARG A 21 -7.78 0.31 6.51
N PHE A 22 -7.77 1.48 5.88
CA PHE A 22 -7.46 2.76 6.50
C PHE A 22 -8.68 3.67 6.62
N GLU A 23 -9.88 3.14 6.40
CA GLU A 23 -11.15 3.87 6.50
C GLU A 23 -11.19 5.14 5.63
N LEU A 24 -10.56 5.09 4.44
CA LEU A 24 -10.51 6.22 3.51
C LEU A 24 -11.73 6.27 2.58
N VAL A 25 -12.10 7.48 2.18
CA VAL A 25 -13.07 7.69 1.10
C VAL A 25 -12.52 7.13 -0.20
N TYR A 26 -13.36 6.40 -0.94
CA TYR A 26 -12.97 5.87 -2.24
C TYR A 26 -12.90 6.98 -3.29
N PRO A 27 -11.76 7.13 -3.98
CA PRO A 27 -11.71 7.94 -5.19
C PRO A 27 -12.43 7.22 -6.34
N ASP A 28 -12.90 7.98 -7.32
CA ASP A 28 -13.33 7.42 -8.59
C ASP A 28 -12.12 6.81 -9.32
N ILE A 29 -12.21 5.53 -9.70
CA ILE A 29 -11.14 4.87 -10.45
C ILE A 29 -11.46 4.86 -11.95
N GLU A 30 -10.54 5.42 -12.74
CA GLU A 30 -10.59 5.47 -14.18
C GLU A 30 -9.49 4.58 -14.80
N GLU A 31 -9.82 3.85 -15.86
CA GLU A 31 -8.82 3.12 -16.65
C GLU A 31 -8.01 4.12 -17.50
N SER A 32 -6.70 4.12 -17.34
CA SER A 32 -5.83 4.92 -18.19
C SER A 32 -5.61 4.22 -19.53
N LYS A 33 -6.01 4.88 -20.63
CA LYS A 33 -5.79 4.39 -22.00
C LYS A 33 -4.37 4.66 -22.53
N GLY A 34 -3.55 5.39 -21.78
CA GLY A 34 -2.13 5.59 -22.04
C GLY A 34 -1.34 5.20 -20.79
N ASP A 35 -0.04 4.91 -20.95
CA ASP A 35 0.85 4.45 -19.86
C ASP A 35 1.16 5.54 -18.81
N MET A 36 0.18 6.36 -18.45
CA MET A 36 0.31 7.38 -17.42
C MET A 36 -0.71 7.11 -16.33
N GLU A 37 -0.18 6.68 -15.20
CA GLU A 37 -0.90 6.69 -13.93
C GLU A 37 -1.04 8.13 -13.45
N PHE A 38 -2.15 8.43 -12.79
CA PHE A 38 -2.43 9.76 -12.26
C PHE A 38 -3.23 9.64 -10.98
N THR A 39 -2.90 10.47 -9.99
CA THR A 39 -3.60 10.53 -8.72
C THR A 39 -4.08 11.95 -8.44
N SER A 40 -5.19 12.03 -7.74
CA SER A 40 -5.76 13.24 -7.16
C SER A 40 -6.67 12.82 -6.00
N PRO A 41 -7.10 13.74 -5.13
CA PRO A 41 -7.90 13.37 -3.97
C PRO A 41 -9.24 12.68 -4.28
N SER A 42 -9.80 12.90 -5.48
CA SER A 42 -11.11 12.35 -5.87
C SER A 42 -11.04 11.35 -7.02
N VAL A 43 -9.92 11.30 -7.75
CA VAL A 43 -9.78 10.46 -8.95
C VAL A 43 -8.43 9.78 -8.97
N VAL A 44 -8.41 8.48 -9.24
CA VAL A 44 -7.20 7.69 -9.48
C VAL A 44 -7.31 7.04 -10.86
N ARG A 45 -6.33 7.30 -11.71
CA ARG A 45 -6.16 6.64 -13.01
C ARG A 45 -5.07 5.61 -12.91
N LEU A 46 -5.41 4.37 -13.26
CA LEU A 46 -4.47 3.25 -13.21
C LEU A 46 -4.52 2.41 -14.48
N THR A 47 -3.43 1.68 -14.71
CA THR A 47 -3.28 0.72 -15.81
C THR A 47 -3.41 -0.72 -15.29
N GLU A 48 -3.54 -1.70 -16.19
CA GLU A 48 -3.56 -3.12 -15.81
C GLU A 48 -2.25 -3.59 -15.13
N ASP A 49 -1.14 -2.89 -15.37
CA ASP A 49 0.18 -3.21 -14.86
C ASP A 49 0.58 -2.36 -13.64
N ALA A 50 -0.35 -1.58 -13.10
CA ALA A 50 -0.08 -0.67 -12.00
C ALA A 50 0.45 -1.37 -10.75
N ASP A 51 1.47 -0.76 -10.14
CA ASP A 51 1.96 -1.11 -8.81
C ASP A 51 1.06 -0.42 -7.77
N ILE A 52 0.07 -1.15 -7.27
CA ILE A 52 -1.00 -0.61 -6.42
C ILE A 52 -0.45 -0.03 -5.10
N PRO A 53 0.45 -0.69 -4.36
CA PRO A 53 1.13 -0.08 -3.23
C PRO A 53 1.81 1.26 -3.57
N HIS A 54 2.50 1.35 -4.70
CA HIS A 54 3.18 2.58 -5.12
C HIS A 54 2.18 3.69 -5.47
N LEU A 55 1.16 3.35 -6.27
CA LEU A 55 0.08 4.25 -6.66
C LEU A 55 -0.70 4.77 -5.45
N PHE A 56 -0.98 3.89 -4.48
CA PHE A 56 -1.63 4.27 -3.24
C PHE A 56 -0.79 5.26 -2.43
N GLY A 57 0.54 5.13 -2.43
CA GLY A 57 1.45 6.11 -1.86
C GLY A 57 1.30 7.51 -2.49
N HIS A 58 1.25 7.59 -3.82
CA HIS A 58 1.00 8.87 -4.52
C HIS A 58 -0.37 9.45 -4.21
N TYR A 59 -1.40 8.60 -4.17
CA TYR A 59 -2.74 9.02 -3.76
C TYR A 59 -2.75 9.63 -2.36
N LEU A 60 -2.06 9.04 -1.39
CA LEU A 60 -1.95 9.63 -0.03
C LEU A 60 -1.24 10.99 -0.04
N CYS A 61 -0.20 11.16 -0.88
CA CYS A 61 0.47 12.46 -1.04
C CYS A 61 -0.49 13.55 -1.57
N ASP A 62 -1.34 13.21 -2.53
CA ASP A 62 -2.33 14.16 -3.06
C ASP A 62 -3.47 14.37 -2.05
N TYR A 63 -3.98 13.31 -1.43
CA TYR A 63 -5.05 13.37 -0.43
C TYR A 63 -4.67 14.19 0.81
N HIS A 64 -3.38 14.21 1.17
CA HIS A 64 -2.84 15.05 2.24
C HIS A 64 -3.14 16.55 2.02
N THR A 65 -3.34 17.00 0.77
CA THR A 65 -3.69 18.40 0.49
C THR A 65 -5.07 18.78 1.01
N ILE A 66 -5.98 17.82 1.19
CA ILE A 66 -7.34 18.04 1.68
C ILE A 66 -7.57 17.50 3.09
N GLU A 67 -6.95 16.38 3.45
CA GLU A 67 -7.15 15.68 4.72
C GLU A 67 -5.80 15.26 5.34
N PRO A 68 -4.95 16.22 5.76
CA PRO A 68 -3.59 15.95 6.22
C PRO A 68 -3.54 15.08 7.48
N ASP A 69 -4.47 15.27 8.42
CA ASP A 69 -4.53 14.53 9.68
C ASP A 69 -4.85 13.05 9.43
N VAL A 70 -5.81 12.77 8.54
CA VAL A 70 -6.15 11.41 8.13
C VAL A 70 -4.92 10.71 7.54
N VAL A 71 -4.19 11.38 6.64
CA VAL A 71 -2.98 10.80 6.05
C VAL A 71 -1.89 10.53 7.08
N ALA A 72 -1.72 11.43 8.07
CA ALA A 72 -0.76 11.23 9.15
C ALA A 72 -1.09 9.96 9.97
N ASP A 73 -2.37 9.72 10.27
CA ASP A 73 -2.84 8.53 10.98
C ASP A 73 -2.62 7.25 10.17
N VAL A 74 -2.86 7.29 8.85
CA VAL A 74 -2.55 6.17 7.95
C VAL A 74 -1.06 5.83 7.98
N ILE A 75 -0.18 6.83 7.82
CA ILE A 75 1.28 6.63 7.83
C ILE A 75 1.73 6.08 9.18
N SER A 76 1.23 6.65 10.28
CA SER A 76 1.52 6.18 11.64
C SER A 76 1.15 4.70 11.81
N THR A 77 -0.04 4.31 11.34
CA THR A 77 -0.49 2.91 11.39
C THR A 77 0.43 2.00 10.58
N MET A 78 0.76 2.36 9.33
CA MET A 78 1.67 1.58 8.48
C MET A 78 3.05 1.37 9.13
N VAL A 79 3.60 2.42 9.74
CA VAL A 79 4.90 2.36 10.43
C VAL A 79 4.83 1.46 11.66
N ASN A 80 3.79 1.59 12.47
CA ASN A 80 3.61 0.79 13.67
C ASN A 80 3.39 -0.70 13.37
N GLU A 81 2.64 -1.03 12.32
CA GLU A 81 2.49 -2.40 11.83
C GLU A 81 3.80 -2.99 11.29
N SER A 82 4.60 -2.18 10.59
CA SER A 82 5.91 -2.59 10.11
C SER A 82 6.87 -2.91 11.26
N ASN A 83 6.77 -2.16 12.35
CA ASN A 83 7.59 -2.33 13.55
C ASN A 83 7.09 -3.45 14.49
N THR A 84 5.81 -3.85 14.39
CA THR A 84 5.22 -4.89 15.25
C THR A 84 5.31 -6.29 14.68
N LYS A 85 5.70 -6.48 13.41
CA LYS A 85 6.11 -7.79 12.92
C LYS A 85 7.43 -8.17 13.59
N PRO A 86 7.44 -9.14 14.53
CA PRO A 86 8.70 -9.61 15.05
C PRO A 86 9.44 -10.28 13.88
N VAL A 87 10.70 -9.93 13.70
CA VAL A 87 11.62 -10.58 12.75
C VAL A 87 11.88 -12.00 13.26
N LEU A 88 10.90 -12.90 13.17
CA LEU A 88 10.97 -14.24 13.78
C LEU A 88 11.71 -15.26 12.92
N ASP A 89 12.08 -14.93 11.69
CA ASP A 89 12.77 -15.86 10.79
C ASP A 89 13.93 -15.21 10.03
N ASP A 90 14.68 -14.32 10.68
CA ASP A 90 16.02 -13.99 10.18
C ASP A 90 17.02 -15.06 10.68
N PRO A 91 17.58 -15.92 9.81
CA PRO A 91 18.59 -16.90 10.20
C PRO A 91 19.85 -16.24 10.80
N VAL A 92 20.13 -14.98 10.49
CA VAL A 92 21.21 -14.18 11.08
C VAL A 92 20.92 -13.85 12.54
N GLN A 93 19.69 -13.43 12.88
CA GLN A 93 19.31 -13.17 14.27
C GLN A 93 19.29 -14.46 15.11
N LYS A 94 18.81 -15.58 14.57
CA LYS A 94 18.91 -16.90 15.24
C LYS A 94 20.36 -17.30 15.50
N ALA A 95 21.27 -17.08 14.55
CA ALA A 95 22.70 -17.36 14.72
C ALA A 95 23.37 -16.46 15.78
N PHE A 96 22.98 -15.19 15.86
CA PHE A 96 23.46 -14.27 16.91
C PHE A 96 22.98 -14.67 18.30
N GLN A 97 21.71 -15.03 18.46
CA GLN A 97 21.17 -15.48 19.75
C GLN A 97 21.77 -16.81 20.21
N HIS A 98 22.02 -17.75 19.28
CA HIS A 98 22.69 -19.01 19.57
C HIS A 98 24.15 -18.80 20.01
N ASN A 99 24.88 -17.84 19.40
CA ASN A 99 26.26 -17.54 19.76
C ASN A 99 26.43 -16.75 21.07
N LEU A 100 25.41 -16.02 21.53
CA LEU A 100 25.43 -15.32 22.81
C LEU A 100 25.02 -16.22 24.01
N GLY A 101 24.63 -17.47 23.75
CA GLY A 101 24.24 -18.47 24.76
C GLY A 101 25.37 -19.36 25.30
N LEU A 102 26.64 -18.92 25.23
CA LEU A 102 27.80 -19.65 25.80
C LEU A 102 28.48 -18.92 26.98
N TYR A 103 27.67 -18.33 27.86
CA TYR A 103 28.04 -18.13 29.26
C TYR A 103 26.85 -18.44 30.17
N ARG A 104 26.57 -19.73 30.35
CA ARG A 104 26.23 -20.34 31.64
C ARG A 104 26.46 -21.84 31.58
#